data_AF-A0A7V4LFL1-F1
#
_entry.id   AF-A0A7V4LFL1-F1
#
_cell.length_a   1.000
_cell.length_b   1.000
_cell.length_c   1.000
_cell.angle_alpha   90.00
_cell.angle_beta   90.00
_cell.angle_gamma   90.00
#
_symmetry.space_group_name_H-M   'P 1'
#
loop_
_entity.id
_entity.type
_entity.pdbx_description
1 polymer ?
#
loop_
_entity_poly.entity_id
_entity_poly.type
_entity_poly.pdbx_seq_one_letter_code
_entity_poly.pdbx_strand_id
1 'polypeptide(L)'
;MLAFEAQGDEQARSGQQQRARQQQGDSTGDPTPHDRLSPPAARLPRGGTTLQVGRRAGTRPARVRGLGCRAMTDSGAAAASPGPPADARWWGLREELLVFLGCSLAALAAVQGLGRLPYVGPYAQELAELVFLLVPFWVIERRGELVEDYGFHLHHGWRAAALAVLFMVVTFGPFIVGFEWWWEPRRSFRFDRLPPDFWNVAVAQFLVVALPEEALFRGYLQTRLERRFPSRRRRGIPVGWAIPATSVLFAIGHFVVIPDPARLAVFFPSLLFGLLRHWSGGLLAPVLFHGACNVLGDTLYFGYFG
;
A
#
# COMPACT_ATOMS: atom_id res chain seq x y z
N MET A 1 9.70 -20.42 3.96
CA MET A 1 9.60 -21.89 4.06
C MET A 1 8.85 -22.33 5.34
N LEU A 2 9.25 -21.94 6.56
CA LEU A 2 8.52 -22.28 7.80
C LEU A 2 7.24 -21.45 8.07
N ALA A 3 7.08 -20.27 7.47
CA ALA A 3 5.89 -19.41 7.70
C ALA A 3 4.62 -19.92 6.98
N PHE A 4 4.77 -20.54 5.81
CA PHE A 4 3.65 -21.15 5.08
C PHE A 4 3.34 -22.57 5.57
N GLU A 5 4.35 -23.32 6.02
CA GLU A 5 4.11 -24.58 6.76
C GLU A 5 3.47 -24.31 8.14
N ALA A 6 3.85 -23.23 8.85
CA ALA A 6 3.22 -22.86 10.12
C ALA A 6 1.75 -22.42 9.95
N GLN A 7 1.41 -21.64 8.91
CA GLN A 7 0.02 -21.31 8.60
C GLN A 7 -0.80 -22.52 8.15
N GLY A 8 -0.21 -23.44 7.38
CA GLY A 8 -0.85 -24.69 6.98
C GLY A 8 -1.10 -25.63 8.17
N ASP A 9 -0.13 -25.78 9.08
CA ASP A 9 -0.23 -26.65 10.26
C ASP A 9 -1.18 -26.10 11.34
N GLU A 10 -1.23 -24.78 11.57
CA GLU A 10 -2.21 -24.17 12.48
C GLU A 10 -3.64 -24.25 11.92
N GLN A 11 -3.83 -24.05 10.62
CA GLN A 11 -5.15 -24.18 9.99
C GLN A 11 -5.63 -25.64 9.97
N ALA A 12 -4.74 -26.61 9.71
CA ALA A 12 -5.07 -28.03 9.78
C ALA A 12 -5.45 -28.48 11.20
N ARG A 13 -4.74 -27.99 12.24
CA ARG A 13 -5.06 -28.27 13.65
C ARG A 13 -6.36 -27.63 14.11
N SER A 14 -6.65 -26.40 13.67
CA SER A 14 -7.91 -25.71 13.99
C SER A 14 -9.12 -26.41 13.34
N GLY A 15 -8.98 -26.90 12.10
CA GLY A 15 -9.99 -27.69 11.41
C GLY A 15 -10.25 -29.06 12.04
N GLN A 16 -9.21 -29.73 12.55
CA GLN A 16 -9.37 -30.97 13.32
C GLN A 16 -10.05 -30.73 14.69
N GLN A 17 -9.73 -29.64 15.40
CA GLN A 17 -10.40 -29.29 16.65
C GLN A 17 -11.88 -28.90 16.45
N GLN A 18 -12.22 -28.21 15.36
CA GLN A 18 -13.62 -27.92 15.02
C GLN A 18 -14.40 -29.20 14.66
N ARG A 19 -13.80 -30.13 13.90
CA ARG A 19 -14.41 -31.43 13.60
C ARG A 19 -14.59 -32.29 14.86
N ALA A 20 -13.63 -32.28 15.78
CA ALA A 20 -13.74 -32.98 17.06
C ALA A 20 -14.84 -32.38 17.96
N ARG A 21 -15.02 -31.06 17.96
CA ARG A 21 -16.12 -30.39 18.68
C ARG A 21 -17.48 -30.62 18.04
N GLN A 22 -17.57 -30.69 16.72
CA GLN A 22 -18.81 -31.07 16.02
C GLN A 22 -19.21 -32.53 16.30
N GLN A 23 -18.24 -33.45 16.32
CA GLN A 23 -18.49 -34.85 16.66
C GLN A 23 -18.82 -35.07 18.14
N GLN A 24 -18.39 -34.17 19.04
CA GLN A 24 -18.78 -34.20 20.45
C GLN A 24 -20.13 -33.49 20.73
N GLY A 25 -20.61 -32.63 19.82
CA GLY A 25 -21.89 -31.93 19.96
C GLY A 25 -23.12 -32.77 19.60
N ASP A 26 -22.95 -33.87 18.88
CA ASP A 26 -24.04 -34.76 18.43
C ASP A 26 -24.50 -35.80 19.48
N SER A 27 -24.01 -35.72 20.73
CA SER A 27 -24.33 -36.72 21.78
C SER A 27 -25.11 -36.20 22.99
N THR A 28 -25.65 -34.98 22.96
CA THR A 28 -26.52 -34.48 24.03
C THR A 28 -27.87 -34.03 23.48
N GLY A 29 -28.92 -34.74 23.89
CA GLY A 29 -30.29 -34.60 23.42
C GLY A 29 -30.91 -33.22 23.65
N ASP A 30 -31.82 -32.94 22.72
CA ASP A 30 -32.75 -31.82 22.65
C ASP A 30 -33.67 -31.73 23.89
N PRO A 31 -34.08 -30.51 24.29
CA PRO A 31 -35.52 -30.30 24.38
C PRO A 31 -35.99 -28.95 23.82
N THR A 32 -36.90 -29.04 22.83
CA THR A 32 -38.12 -28.24 22.57
C THR A 32 -38.19 -26.76 23.00
N PRO A 33 -38.56 -25.82 22.10
CA PRO A 33 -38.90 -24.45 22.48
C PRO A 33 -40.43 -24.23 22.54
N HIS A 34 -40.93 -23.78 23.69
CA HIS A 34 -42.23 -23.13 23.84
C HIS A 34 -42.08 -21.70 24.37
N ASP A 35 -42.83 -20.81 23.72
CA ASP A 35 -43.39 -19.53 24.19
C ASP A 35 -42.50 -18.31 24.54
N ARG A 36 -42.65 -17.29 23.68
CA ARG A 36 -42.91 -15.86 23.93
C ARG A 36 -41.92 -15.04 24.76
N LEU A 37 -41.46 -13.92 24.18
CA LEU A 37 -41.98 -12.55 24.44
C LEU A 37 -41.07 -11.50 23.77
N SER A 38 -41.62 -10.72 22.83
CA SER A 38 -41.04 -9.44 22.37
C SER A 38 -41.18 -8.37 23.47
N PRO A 39 -40.29 -7.35 23.54
CA PRO A 39 -40.71 -5.97 23.18
C PRO A 39 -39.51 -5.08 22.71
N PRO A 40 -39.61 -3.73 22.62
CA PRO A 40 -40.18 -3.00 21.48
C PRO A 40 -39.20 -2.00 20.82
N ALA A 41 -39.61 -1.50 19.66
CA ALA A 41 -38.92 -0.51 18.84
C ALA A 41 -38.69 0.85 19.55
N ALA A 42 -37.46 1.36 19.46
CA ALA A 42 -37.11 2.72 19.86
C ALA A 42 -37.23 3.69 18.67
N ARG A 43 -38.00 4.77 18.91
CA ARG A 43 -38.31 5.86 17.99
C ARG A 43 -37.10 6.75 17.72
N LEU A 44 -36.94 7.16 16.46
CA LEU A 44 -36.13 8.29 16.03
C LEU A 44 -36.86 9.62 16.33
N PRO A 45 -36.17 10.67 16.82
CA PRO A 45 -36.65 12.03 16.68
C PRO A 45 -36.18 12.64 15.35
N ARG A 46 -37.15 13.02 14.52
CA ARG A 46 -37.00 14.01 13.46
C ARG A 46 -36.81 15.39 14.11
N GLY A 47 -35.71 16.07 13.78
CA GLY A 47 -35.47 17.46 14.11
C GLY A 47 -34.85 18.16 12.92
N GLY A 48 -35.67 18.83 12.12
CA GLY A 48 -35.22 19.70 11.05
C GLY A 48 -34.82 21.06 11.60
N THR A 49 -33.66 21.54 11.17
CA THR A 49 -33.33 22.97 11.27
C THR A 49 -32.65 23.40 9.98
N THR A 50 -33.44 24.02 9.12
CA THR A 50 -33.02 24.85 7.99
C THR A 50 -32.06 25.94 8.48
N LEU A 51 -30.79 25.85 8.09
CA LEU A 51 -29.85 26.97 8.18
C LEU A 51 -29.81 27.70 6.84
N GLN A 52 -30.34 28.92 6.88
CA GLN A 52 -30.40 29.89 5.79
C GLN A 52 -29.01 30.22 5.25
N VAL A 53 -28.90 30.15 3.93
CA VAL A 53 -27.80 30.67 3.12
C VAL A 53 -27.83 32.20 3.15
N GLY A 54 -26.91 32.79 3.91
CA GLY A 54 -26.64 34.23 3.87
C GLY A 54 -25.78 34.60 2.68
N ARG A 55 -26.40 35.14 1.63
CA ARG A 55 -25.75 35.87 0.53
C ARG A 55 -25.12 37.17 1.06
N ARG A 56 -23.81 37.35 0.83
CA ARG A 56 -23.16 38.66 0.60
C ARG A 56 -22.23 38.46 -0.61
N ALA A 57 -22.57 39.00 -1.79
CA ALA A 57 -22.14 40.32 -2.25
C ALA A 57 -20.64 40.52 -1.97
N GLY A 58 -19.70 40.44 -2.90
CA GLY A 58 -19.76 40.79 -4.32
C GLY A 58 -18.84 41.99 -4.56
N THR A 59 -17.52 41.78 -4.54
CA THR A 59 -16.54 42.79 -4.98
C THR A 59 -15.28 42.11 -5.57
N ARG A 60 -15.15 42.20 -6.89
CA ARG A 60 -13.90 42.13 -7.67
C ARG A 60 -13.99 43.27 -8.70
N PRO A 61 -12.89 43.73 -9.33
CA PRO A 61 -11.54 43.92 -8.81
C PRO A 61 -11.00 45.34 -9.18
N ALA A 62 -10.06 45.88 -8.40
CA ALA A 62 -9.34 47.08 -8.81
C ALA A 62 -8.21 46.69 -9.80
N ARG A 63 -8.39 47.09 -11.06
CA ARG A 63 -7.35 47.12 -12.10
C ARG A 63 -6.26 48.13 -11.70
N VAL A 64 -5.02 47.69 -11.59
CA VAL A 64 -3.86 48.57 -11.73
C VAL A 64 -3.27 48.33 -13.11
N ARG A 65 -3.35 49.37 -13.96
CA ARG A 65 -2.75 49.45 -15.29
C ARG A 65 -1.26 49.75 -15.16
N GLY A 66 -0.45 48.95 -15.84
CA GLY A 66 0.65 49.40 -16.69
C GLY A 66 1.95 49.81 -16.01
N LEU A 67 3.02 49.06 -16.31
CA LEU A 67 4.37 49.59 -16.52
C LEU A 67 5.24 48.54 -17.23
N GLY A 68 5.67 48.88 -18.44
CA GLY A 68 6.93 48.46 -19.07
C GLY A 68 7.12 47.00 -19.49
N CYS A 69 6.76 46.67 -20.73
CA CYS A 69 7.54 45.71 -21.51
C CYS A 69 8.86 46.39 -21.91
N ARG A 70 9.95 46.07 -21.20
CA ARG A 70 11.31 46.34 -21.65
C ARG A 70 11.97 45.00 -21.91
N ALA A 71 12.31 44.77 -23.17
CA ALA A 71 13.13 43.64 -23.59
C ALA A 71 14.48 43.73 -22.86
N MET A 72 14.79 42.73 -22.04
CA MET A 72 16.16 42.45 -21.60
C MET A 72 16.54 41.10 -22.21
N THR A 73 17.25 41.19 -23.33
CA THR A 73 18.20 40.18 -23.73
C THR A 73 19.30 40.18 -22.68
N ASP A 74 19.34 39.17 -21.83
CA ASP A 74 20.54 38.89 -21.05
C ASP A 74 20.81 37.38 -21.07
N SER A 75 21.80 37.03 -21.89
CA SER A 75 22.41 35.71 -21.98
C SER A 75 23.25 35.48 -20.73
N GLY A 76 22.60 35.28 -19.58
CA GLY A 76 23.23 34.85 -18.35
C GLY A 76 23.13 33.33 -18.24
N ALA A 77 24.13 32.61 -18.72
CA ALA A 77 24.34 31.22 -18.34
C ALA A 77 24.56 31.18 -16.82
N ALA A 78 23.49 30.92 -16.06
CA ALA A 78 23.58 30.71 -14.62
C ALA A 78 24.50 29.50 -14.38
N ALA A 79 25.73 29.80 -13.98
CA ALA A 79 26.66 28.80 -13.49
C ALA A 79 25.99 28.09 -12.31
N ALA A 80 25.60 26.83 -12.52
CA ALA A 80 25.06 26.00 -11.47
C ALA A 80 26.12 25.90 -10.36
N SER A 81 25.81 26.45 -9.18
CA SER A 81 26.67 26.33 -8.01
C SER A 81 27.04 24.85 -7.81
N PRO A 82 28.31 24.53 -7.49
CA PRO A 82 28.68 23.15 -7.18
C PRO A 82 27.81 22.69 -6.01
N GLY A 83 27.02 21.64 -6.25
CA GLY A 83 26.20 21.03 -5.21
C GLY A 83 27.07 20.61 -4.02
N PRO A 84 26.48 20.48 -2.81
CA PRO A 84 27.24 20.03 -1.64
C PRO A 84 27.97 18.71 -1.95
N PRO A 85 29.15 18.49 -1.35
CA PRO A 85 29.97 17.31 -1.63
C PRO A 85 29.17 16.03 -1.35
N ALA A 86 29.50 14.96 -2.09
CA ALA A 86 28.66 13.77 -2.18
C ALA A 86 28.40 13.11 -0.81
N ASP A 87 29.34 13.21 0.12
CA ASP A 87 29.26 12.79 1.52
C ASP A 87 28.20 13.55 2.34
N ALA A 88 28.10 14.87 2.16
CA ALA A 88 27.07 15.70 2.80
C ALA A 88 25.66 15.42 2.26
N ARG A 89 25.54 14.79 1.08
CA ARG A 89 24.24 14.35 0.54
C ARG A 89 23.65 13.15 1.29
N TRP A 90 24.47 12.18 1.67
CA TRP A 90 24.05 10.96 2.37
C TRP A 90 23.83 11.17 3.87
N TRP A 91 24.56 12.11 4.50
CA TRP A 91 24.33 12.47 5.90
C TRP A 91 22.92 13.03 6.18
N GLY A 92 22.26 13.53 5.14
CA GLY A 92 20.88 14.02 5.19
C GLY A 92 19.79 12.92 5.16
N LEU A 93 20.14 11.65 4.93
CA LEU A 93 19.18 10.53 4.86
C LEU A 93 18.76 9.99 6.22
N ARG A 94 19.34 10.51 7.30
CA ARG A 94 19.08 10.02 8.66
C ARG A 94 17.59 10.06 8.97
N GLU A 95 16.88 11.10 8.56
CA GLU A 95 15.45 11.22 8.84
C GLU A 95 14.62 10.21 8.04
N GLU A 96 14.87 10.05 6.74
CA GLU A 96 14.18 9.06 5.90
C GLU A 96 14.40 7.64 6.43
N LEU A 97 15.63 7.30 6.81
CA LEU A 97 15.97 6.01 7.40
C LEU A 97 15.35 5.84 8.80
N LEU A 98 15.29 6.88 9.62
CA LEU A 98 14.63 6.85 10.92
C LEU A 98 13.12 6.69 10.79
N VAL A 99 12.48 7.32 9.80
CA VAL A 99 11.06 7.12 9.52
C VAL A 99 10.81 5.69 9.05
N PHE A 100 11.62 5.18 8.11
CA PHE A 100 11.52 3.78 7.66
C PHE A 100 11.70 2.80 8.83
N LEU A 101 12.77 2.95 9.62
CA LEU A 101 13.06 2.08 10.75
C LEU A 101 11.98 2.20 11.83
N GLY A 102 11.57 3.42 12.16
CA GLY A 102 10.51 3.69 13.14
C GLY A 102 9.19 3.07 12.73
N CYS A 103 8.78 3.22 11.46
CA CYS A 103 7.60 2.56 10.92
C CYS A 103 7.72 1.04 11.00
N SER A 104 8.85 0.48 10.58
CA SER A 104 9.07 -0.98 10.56
C SER A 104 9.02 -1.58 11.98
N LEU A 105 9.68 -0.92 12.94
CA LEU A 105 9.67 -1.35 14.34
C LEU A 105 8.29 -1.17 14.98
N ALA A 106 7.58 -0.08 14.69
CA ALA A 106 6.23 0.15 15.20
C ALA A 106 5.23 -0.86 14.63
N ALA A 107 5.31 -1.18 13.33
CA ALA A 107 4.51 -2.22 12.70
C ALA A 107 4.80 -3.59 13.33
N LEU A 108 6.07 -3.96 13.49
CA LEU A 108 6.46 -5.21 14.15
C LEU A 108 5.95 -5.28 15.59
N ALA A 109 6.10 -4.20 16.36
CA ALA A 109 5.58 -4.12 17.73
C ALA A 109 4.05 -4.22 17.77
N ALA A 110 3.36 -3.60 16.81
CA ALA A 110 1.90 -3.69 16.68
C ALA A 110 1.47 -5.14 16.39
N VAL A 111 2.09 -5.83 15.43
CA VAL A 111 1.80 -7.24 15.16
C VAL A 111 2.00 -8.11 16.40
N GLN A 112 3.14 -7.96 17.07
CA GLN A 112 3.46 -8.76 18.27
C GLN A 112 2.55 -8.42 19.46
N GLY A 113 2.19 -7.15 19.63
CA GLY A 113 1.32 -6.69 20.71
C GLY A 113 -0.14 -7.09 20.50
N LEU A 114 -0.70 -6.68 19.37
CA LEU A 114 -2.10 -6.92 19.00
C LEU A 114 -2.37 -8.41 18.78
N GLY A 115 -1.39 -9.16 18.25
CA GLY A 115 -1.44 -10.61 18.05
C GLY A 115 -1.80 -11.41 19.30
N ARG A 116 -1.54 -10.87 20.50
CA ARG A 116 -1.83 -11.52 21.79
C ARG A 116 -3.26 -11.34 22.26
N LEU A 117 -4.05 -10.48 21.61
CA LEU A 117 -5.41 -10.16 22.03
C LEU A 117 -6.44 -11.10 21.36
N PRO A 118 -7.39 -11.71 22.09
CA PRO A 118 -8.28 -12.74 21.52
C PRO A 118 -9.12 -12.31 20.32
N TYR A 119 -9.55 -11.04 20.27
CA TYR A 119 -10.42 -10.52 19.21
C TYR A 119 -9.69 -9.65 18.18
N VAL A 120 -8.49 -9.17 18.51
CA VAL A 120 -7.72 -8.25 17.66
C VAL A 120 -6.55 -8.98 16.99
N GLY A 121 -6.06 -10.06 17.60
CA GLY A 121 -4.95 -10.85 17.11
C GLY A 121 -5.09 -11.32 15.66
N PRO A 122 -6.28 -11.79 15.22
CA PRO A 122 -6.50 -12.16 13.83
C PRO A 122 -6.33 -11.00 12.82
N TYR A 123 -6.44 -9.74 13.28
CA TYR A 123 -6.32 -8.53 12.45
C TYR A 123 -5.02 -7.76 12.70
N ALA A 124 -4.08 -8.33 13.47
CA ALA A 124 -2.92 -7.60 13.96
C ALA A 124 -2.01 -7.11 12.82
N GLN A 125 -1.94 -7.86 11.72
CA GLN A 125 -1.13 -7.49 10.56
C GLN A 125 -1.76 -6.34 9.77
N GLU A 126 -3.06 -6.44 9.48
CA GLU A 126 -3.86 -5.41 8.81
C GLU A 126 -3.82 -4.09 9.58
N LEU A 127 -3.90 -4.16 10.91
CA LEU A 127 -3.80 -2.98 11.77
C LEU A 127 -2.38 -2.41 11.82
N ALA A 128 -1.35 -3.25 11.74
CA ALA A 128 0.04 -2.79 11.70
C ALA A 128 0.36 -2.03 10.41
N GLU A 129 -0.28 -2.37 9.29
CA GLU A 129 -0.12 -1.67 8.01
C GLU A 129 -0.58 -0.21 8.09
N LEU A 130 -1.54 0.12 8.96
CA LEU A 130 -1.95 1.51 9.20
C LEU A 130 -0.79 2.41 9.65
N VAL A 131 0.25 1.85 10.29
CA VAL A 131 1.47 2.61 10.64
C VAL A 131 2.13 3.18 9.38
N PHE A 132 2.16 2.43 8.28
CA PHE A 132 2.76 2.85 7.01
C PHE A 132 1.95 3.92 6.29
N LEU A 133 0.68 4.09 6.65
CA LEU A 133 -0.14 5.22 6.19
C LEU A 133 -0.01 6.41 7.15
N LEU A 134 -0.31 6.20 8.43
CA LEU A 134 -0.47 7.28 9.41
C LEU A 134 0.84 8.00 9.72
N VAL A 135 1.96 7.27 9.83
CA VAL A 135 3.25 7.90 10.19
C VAL A 135 3.74 8.82 9.07
N PRO A 136 3.79 8.42 7.79
CA PRO A 136 4.13 9.34 6.70
C PRO A 136 3.25 10.59 6.65
N PHE A 137 1.94 10.43 6.79
CA PHE A 137 1.01 11.56 6.83
C PHE A 137 1.36 12.54 7.96
N TRP A 138 1.56 12.02 9.17
CA TRP A 138 1.92 12.82 10.33
C TRP A 138 3.28 13.53 10.15
N VAL A 139 4.28 12.87 9.56
CA VAL A 139 5.58 13.48 9.27
C VAL A 139 5.46 14.59 8.23
N ILE A 140 4.68 14.38 7.16
CA ILE A 140 4.43 15.38 6.11
C ILE A 140 3.75 16.62 6.72
N GLU A 141 2.72 16.41 7.53
CA GLU A 141 1.98 17.49 8.20
C GLU A 141 2.89 18.29 9.15
N ARG A 142 3.69 17.61 9.97
CA ARG A 142 4.66 18.27 10.87
C ARG A 142 5.70 19.10 10.13
N ARG A 143 6.01 18.73 8.89
CA ARG A 143 6.93 19.49 8.03
C ARG A 143 6.25 20.68 7.34
N GLY A 144 4.92 20.82 7.45
CA GLY A 144 4.16 21.85 6.74
C GLY A 144 4.18 21.65 5.23
N GLU A 145 4.37 20.43 4.76
CA GLU A 145 4.41 20.09 3.34
C GLU A 145 3.03 19.62 2.86
N LEU A 146 2.75 19.82 1.57
CA LEU A 146 1.47 19.42 0.98
C LEU A 146 1.46 17.92 0.68
N VAL A 147 0.39 17.24 1.08
CA VAL A 147 0.24 15.79 0.89
C VAL A 147 0.15 15.45 -0.60
N GLU A 148 -0.36 16.36 -1.41
CA GLU A 148 -0.46 16.23 -2.87
C GLU A 148 0.92 16.08 -3.53
N ASP A 149 1.98 16.71 -2.98
CA ASP A 149 3.36 16.60 -3.48
C ASP A 149 3.94 15.20 -3.26
N TYR A 150 3.32 14.41 -2.38
CA TYR A 150 3.64 13.03 -2.09
C TYR A 150 2.77 12.05 -2.88
N GLY A 151 1.98 12.53 -3.84
CA GLY A 151 1.22 11.69 -4.78
C GLY A 151 -0.17 11.27 -4.28
N PHE A 152 -0.64 11.83 -3.17
CA PHE A 152 -2.00 11.62 -2.65
C PHE A 152 -3.01 12.47 -3.40
N HIS A 153 -3.21 12.15 -4.67
CA HIS A 153 -4.21 12.78 -5.53
C HIS A 153 -4.65 11.81 -6.62
N LEU A 154 -5.83 12.07 -7.19
CA LEU A 154 -6.42 11.27 -8.28
C LEU A 154 -6.39 12.00 -9.63
N HIS A 155 -5.52 13.00 -9.79
CA HIS A 155 -5.37 13.71 -11.06
C HIS A 155 -5.07 12.73 -12.19
N HIS A 156 -5.92 12.74 -13.22
CA HIS A 156 -5.85 11.79 -14.33
C HIS A 156 -5.94 10.32 -13.92
N GLY A 157 -6.77 9.99 -12.92
CA GLY A 157 -6.91 8.63 -12.38
C GLY A 157 -7.13 7.54 -13.44
N TRP A 158 -7.86 7.83 -14.53
CA TRP A 158 -8.02 6.88 -15.63
C TRP A 158 -6.71 6.56 -16.37
N ARG A 159 -5.79 7.53 -16.52
CA ARG A 159 -4.46 7.29 -17.12
C ARG A 159 -3.62 6.44 -16.21
N ALA A 160 -3.68 6.70 -14.90
CA ALA A 160 -3.01 5.90 -13.89
C ALA A 160 -3.53 4.45 -13.89
N ALA A 161 -4.85 4.26 -13.97
CA ALA A 161 -5.47 2.94 -14.08
C ALA A 161 -5.08 2.23 -15.38
N ALA A 162 -5.14 2.91 -16.53
CA ALA A 162 -4.74 2.36 -17.83
C ALA A 162 -3.26 1.95 -17.84
N LEU A 163 -2.39 2.75 -17.21
CA LEU A 163 -0.98 2.44 -17.07
C LEU A 163 -0.76 1.21 -16.17
N ALA A 164 -1.49 1.08 -15.07
CA ALA A 164 -1.45 -0.10 -14.22
C ALA A 164 -1.88 -1.36 -14.99
N VAL A 165 -3.00 -1.29 -15.74
CA VAL A 165 -3.49 -2.40 -16.58
C VAL A 165 -2.47 -2.78 -17.66
N LEU A 166 -1.84 -1.79 -18.32
CA LEU A 166 -0.78 -2.07 -19.28
C LEU A 166 0.36 -2.87 -18.65
N PHE A 167 0.78 -2.50 -17.45
CA PHE A 167 1.82 -3.24 -16.72
C PHE A 167 1.37 -4.64 -16.36
N MET A 168 0.14 -4.83 -15.87
CA MET A 168 -0.42 -6.16 -15.59
C MET A 168 -0.35 -7.05 -16.82
N VAL A 169 -0.81 -6.57 -17.98
CA VAL A 169 -0.80 -7.35 -19.24
C VAL A 169 0.63 -7.72 -19.64
N VAL A 170 1.57 -6.78 -19.51
CA VAL A 170 2.97 -7.00 -19.91
C VAL A 170 3.69 -7.96 -18.96
N THR A 171 3.40 -7.92 -17.65
CA THR A 171 4.21 -8.66 -16.65
C THR A 171 3.56 -9.94 -16.16
N PHE A 172 2.24 -10.06 -16.16
CA PHE A 172 1.55 -11.21 -15.55
C PHE A 172 1.81 -12.51 -16.31
N GLY A 173 1.76 -12.49 -17.65
CA GLY A 173 2.07 -13.68 -18.46
C GLY A 173 3.47 -14.23 -18.17
N PRO A 174 4.54 -13.42 -18.34
CA PRO A 174 5.90 -13.84 -17.99
C PRO A 174 6.06 -14.27 -16.52
N PHE A 175 5.35 -13.61 -15.60
CA PHE A 175 5.37 -13.98 -14.19
C PHE A 175 4.75 -15.35 -13.94
N ILE A 176 3.60 -15.67 -14.55
CA ILE A 176 2.94 -16.98 -14.45
C ILE A 176 3.87 -18.08 -14.99
N VAL A 177 4.48 -17.86 -16.15
CA VAL A 177 5.45 -18.81 -16.73
C VAL A 177 6.66 -19.00 -15.79
N GLY A 178 7.19 -17.90 -15.24
CA GLY A 178 8.28 -17.97 -14.26
C GLY A 178 7.88 -18.70 -12.97
N PHE A 179 6.64 -18.51 -12.51
CA PHE A 179 6.09 -19.20 -11.35
C PHE A 179 6.01 -20.72 -11.60
N GLU A 180 5.41 -21.14 -12.72
CA GLU A 180 5.34 -22.56 -13.08
C GLU A 180 6.72 -23.20 -13.22
N TRP A 181 7.65 -22.46 -13.86
CA TRP A 181 9.02 -22.94 -14.07
C TRP A 181 9.79 -23.12 -12.76
N TRP A 182 9.67 -22.19 -11.82
CA TRP A 182 10.43 -22.28 -10.57
C TRP A 182 9.77 -23.18 -9.53
N TRP A 183 8.44 -23.18 -9.42
CA TRP A 183 7.73 -23.97 -8.40
C TRP A 183 7.44 -25.41 -8.85
N GLU A 184 7.59 -25.71 -10.14
CA GLU A 184 7.34 -27.03 -10.74
C GLU A 184 6.08 -27.72 -10.16
N PRO A 185 4.90 -27.05 -10.19
CA PRO A 185 3.71 -27.58 -9.56
C PRO A 185 3.34 -28.93 -10.18
N ARG A 186 3.22 -29.96 -9.33
CA ARG A 186 2.92 -31.33 -9.79
C ARG A 186 1.47 -31.53 -10.25
N ARG A 187 0.59 -30.57 -9.95
CA ARG A 187 -0.83 -30.60 -10.29
C ARG A 187 -1.13 -29.50 -11.29
N SER A 188 -2.15 -29.74 -12.13
CA SER A 188 -2.69 -28.69 -13.00
C SER A 188 -3.40 -27.61 -12.19
N PHE A 189 -3.35 -26.38 -12.68
CA PHE A 189 -4.06 -25.24 -12.09
C PHE A 189 -5.57 -25.50 -12.00
N ARG A 190 -6.17 -25.10 -10.87
CA ARG A 190 -7.59 -25.26 -10.58
C ARG A 190 -8.28 -23.92 -10.31
N PHE A 191 -9.17 -23.53 -11.21
CA PHE A 191 -9.95 -22.29 -11.07
C PHE A 191 -10.98 -22.32 -9.93
N ASP A 192 -11.35 -23.51 -9.45
CA ASP A 192 -12.26 -23.69 -8.32
C ASP A 192 -11.55 -23.57 -6.95
N ARG A 193 -10.22 -23.39 -6.94
CA ARG A 193 -9.39 -23.26 -5.75
C ARG A 193 -8.85 -21.84 -5.61
N LEU A 194 -9.73 -20.93 -5.22
CA LEU A 194 -9.37 -19.56 -4.86
C LEU A 194 -9.16 -19.43 -3.34
N PRO A 195 -8.44 -18.39 -2.88
CA PRO A 195 -8.42 -18.02 -1.47
C PRO A 195 -9.82 -17.98 -0.85
N PRO A 196 -10.02 -18.48 0.38
CA PRO A 196 -11.26 -18.26 1.11
C PRO A 196 -11.59 -16.77 1.17
N ASP A 197 -12.87 -16.41 1.00
CA ASP A 197 -13.32 -15.01 0.96
C ASP A 197 -12.56 -14.15 -0.06
N PHE A 198 -12.23 -14.73 -1.22
CA PHE A 198 -11.42 -14.12 -2.29
C PHE A 198 -11.68 -12.64 -2.52
N TRP A 199 -12.93 -12.21 -2.64
CA TRP A 199 -13.26 -10.80 -2.92
C TRP A 199 -12.89 -9.88 -1.76
N ASN A 200 -13.08 -10.32 -0.52
CA ASN A 200 -12.69 -9.54 0.66
C ASN A 200 -11.17 -9.45 0.76
N VAL A 201 -10.48 -10.57 0.55
CA VAL A 201 -9.01 -10.62 0.50
C VAL A 201 -8.49 -9.71 -0.60
N ALA A 202 -9.08 -9.78 -1.80
CA ALA A 202 -8.68 -8.92 -2.92
C ALA A 202 -8.82 -7.44 -2.56
N VAL A 203 -9.96 -7.01 -2.02
CA VAL A 203 -10.14 -5.62 -1.57
C VAL A 203 -9.12 -5.24 -0.48
N ALA A 204 -8.84 -6.13 0.47
CA ALA A 204 -7.83 -5.91 1.50
C ALA A 204 -6.43 -5.73 0.90
N GLN A 205 -6.05 -6.53 -0.12
CA GLN A 205 -4.76 -6.39 -0.82
C GLN A 205 -4.58 -5.00 -1.44
N PHE A 206 -5.66 -4.34 -1.91
CA PHE A 206 -5.57 -2.97 -2.43
C PHE A 206 -5.56 -1.90 -1.35
N LEU A 207 -6.48 -1.98 -0.38
CA LEU A 207 -6.76 -0.87 0.55
C LEU A 207 -6.01 -0.96 1.87
N VAL A 208 -5.77 -2.18 2.34
CA VAL A 208 -5.17 -2.45 3.64
C VAL A 208 -3.67 -2.68 3.46
N VAL A 209 -3.28 -3.45 2.43
CA VAL A 209 -1.86 -3.77 2.15
C VAL A 209 -1.21 -2.75 1.22
N ALA A 210 -1.64 -2.72 -0.05
CA ALA A 210 -0.94 -1.94 -1.07
C ALA A 210 -0.99 -0.43 -0.80
N LEU A 211 -2.14 0.13 -0.40
CA LEU A 211 -2.26 1.57 -0.19
C LEU A 211 -1.31 2.10 0.92
N PRO A 212 -1.28 1.53 2.15
CA PRO A 212 -0.32 1.96 3.17
C PRO A 212 1.14 1.72 2.79
N GLU A 213 1.47 0.59 2.17
CA GLU A 213 2.85 0.35 1.73
C GLU A 213 3.28 1.35 0.65
N GLU A 214 2.45 1.56 -0.38
CA GLU A 214 2.75 2.54 -1.41
C GLU A 214 2.80 3.97 -0.87
N ALA A 215 2.02 4.30 0.16
CA ALA A 215 2.08 5.57 0.87
C ALA A 215 3.46 5.79 1.55
N LEU A 216 3.99 4.80 2.26
CA LEU A 216 5.31 4.92 2.88
C LEU A 216 6.43 4.93 1.82
N PHE A 217 6.44 3.94 0.93
CA PHE A 217 7.59 3.73 0.07
C PHE A 217 7.58 4.67 -1.14
N ARG A 218 6.47 4.77 -1.87
CA ARG A 218 6.42 5.53 -3.14
C ARG A 218 5.98 6.96 -2.84
N GLY A 219 5.03 7.10 -1.92
CA GLY A 219 4.60 8.35 -1.30
C GLY A 219 5.77 9.07 -0.68
N TYR A 220 6.17 8.66 0.51
CA TYR A 220 7.16 9.35 1.31
C TYR A 220 8.61 9.12 0.85
N LEU A 221 9.14 7.90 0.98
CA LEU A 221 10.57 7.64 0.80
C LEU A 221 11.08 7.98 -0.60
N GLN A 222 10.40 7.52 -1.66
CA GLN A 222 10.80 7.80 -3.03
C GLN A 222 10.75 9.29 -3.34
N THR A 223 9.70 10.02 -2.91
CA THR A 223 9.61 11.47 -3.11
C THR A 223 10.74 12.22 -2.41
N ARG A 224 11.05 11.85 -1.16
CA ARG A 224 12.15 12.45 -0.39
C ARG A 224 13.51 12.19 -1.05
N LEU A 225 13.75 10.95 -1.44
CA LEU A 225 14.97 10.55 -2.14
C LEU A 225 15.10 11.26 -3.49
N GLU A 226 14.02 11.41 -4.24
CA GLU A 226 14.00 12.10 -5.54
C GLU A 226 14.30 13.61 -5.38
N ARG A 227 13.76 14.27 -4.34
CA ARG A 227 14.08 15.67 -4.04
C ARG A 227 15.56 15.85 -3.67
N ARG A 228 16.16 14.88 -2.98
CA ARG A 228 17.58 14.92 -2.57
C ARG A 228 18.54 14.54 -3.70
N PHE A 229 18.17 13.53 -4.48
CA PHE A 229 18.92 12.96 -5.59
C PHE A 229 18.06 12.95 -6.86
N PRO A 230 17.85 14.12 -7.51
CA PRO A 230 16.97 14.22 -8.66
C PRO A 230 17.40 13.28 -9.79
N SER A 231 16.45 12.49 -10.28
CA SER A 231 16.65 11.62 -11.42
C SER A 231 16.77 12.43 -12.71
N ARG A 232 17.68 12.01 -13.59
CA ARG A 232 17.76 12.56 -14.95
C ARG A 232 16.77 11.79 -15.83
N ARG A 233 15.97 12.50 -16.63
CA ARG A 233 15.07 11.84 -17.59
C ARG A 233 15.85 11.45 -18.85
N ARG A 234 15.85 10.16 -19.17
CA ARG A 234 16.38 9.65 -20.45
C ARG A 234 15.29 8.84 -21.14
N ARG A 235 14.80 9.31 -22.28
CA ARG A 235 13.69 8.68 -23.04
C ARG A 235 12.44 8.39 -22.18
N GLY A 236 12.09 9.30 -21.27
CA GLY A 236 10.95 9.14 -20.37
C GLY A 236 11.19 8.23 -19.16
N ILE A 237 12.33 7.54 -19.08
CA ILE A 237 12.71 6.71 -17.93
C ILE A 237 13.47 7.58 -16.91
N PRO A 238 13.08 7.55 -15.62
CA PRO A 238 13.87 8.17 -14.56
C PRO A 238 15.17 7.40 -14.36
N VAL A 239 16.30 8.08 -14.56
CA VAL A 239 17.64 7.55 -14.27
C VAL A 239 18.17 8.26 -13.03
N GLY A 240 18.03 7.61 -11.88
CA GLY A 240 18.46 8.11 -10.58
C GLY A 240 18.37 7.06 -9.49
N TRP A 241 18.75 7.44 -8.27
CA TRP A 241 18.88 6.50 -7.15
C TRP A 241 17.59 6.30 -6.35
N ALA A 242 16.58 7.17 -6.50
CA ALA A 242 15.38 7.13 -5.67
C ALA A 242 14.59 5.81 -5.80
N ILE A 243 14.34 5.36 -7.03
CA ILE A 243 13.63 4.09 -7.28
C ILE A 243 14.42 2.88 -6.76
N PRO A 244 15.69 2.65 -7.16
CA PRO A 244 16.43 1.48 -6.67
C PRO A 244 16.65 1.52 -5.16
N ALA A 245 16.96 2.67 -4.56
CA ALA A 245 17.16 2.77 -3.11
C ALA A 245 15.85 2.48 -2.33
N THR A 246 14.73 3.05 -2.76
CA THR A 246 13.41 2.73 -2.17
C THR A 246 13.08 1.25 -2.34
N SER A 247 13.44 0.65 -3.48
CA SER A 247 13.17 -0.76 -3.75
C SER A 247 14.00 -1.70 -2.87
N VAL A 248 15.26 -1.33 -2.58
CA VAL A 248 16.09 -2.03 -1.59
C VAL A 248 15.46 -1.95 -0.20
N LEU A 249 15.03 -0.76 0.25
CA LEU A 249 14.38 -0.60 1.56
C LEU A 249 13.09 -1.43 1.65
N PHE A 250 12.31 -1.48 0.57
CA PHE A 250 11.10 -2.30 0.49
C PHE A 250 11.40 -3.79 0.68
N ALA A 251 12.41 -4.32 -0.02
CA ALA A 251 12.83 -5.71 0.09
C ALA A 251 13.42 -6.04 1.47
N ILE A 252 14.20 -5.13 2.06
CA ILE A 252 14.73 -5.28 3.42
C ILE A 252 13.58 -5.34 4.44
N GLY A 253 12.57 -4.47 4.32
CA GLY A 253 11.39 -4.49 5.19
C GLY A 253 10.70 -5.85 5.19
N HIS A 254 10.51 -6.44 4.01
CA HIS A 254 9.93 -7.77 3.85
C HIS A 254 10.78 -8.88 4.47
N PHE A 255 12.11 -8.81 4.32
CA PHE A 255 13.04 -9.77 4.92
C PHE A 255 13.11 -9.66 6.45
N VAL A 256 13.01 -8.46 7.02
CA VAL A 256 13.04 -8.27 8.48
C VAL A 256 11.80 -8.87 9.15
N VAL A 257 10.63 -8.74 8.52
CA VAL A 257 9.38 -9.32 9.06
C VAL A 257 9.40 -10.85 8.95
N ILE A 258 9.86 -11.39 7.80
CA ILE A 258 10.00 -12.83 7.59
C ILE A 258 11.42 -13.09 7.05
N PRO A 259 12.36 -13.60 7.87
CA PRO A 259 13.76 -13.86 7.51
C PRO A 259 13.96 -15.02 6.50
N ASP A 260 13.35 -14.89 5.33
CA ASP A 260 13.44 -15.82 4.21
C ASP A 260 14.07 -15.10 3.00
N PRO A 261 15.24 -15.53 2.49
CA PRO A 261 15.88 -14.88 1.35
C PRO A 261 14.98 -14.72 0.11
N ALA A 262 14.00 -15.61 -0.08
CA ALA A 262 13.05 -15.49 -1.19
C ALA A 262 12.21 -14.21 -1.09
N ARG A 263 12.00 -13.67 0.11
CA ARG A 263 11.28 -12.39 0.33
C ARG A 263 12.03 -11.20 -0.25
N LEU A 264 13.34 -11.29 -0.51
CA LEU A 264 14.08 -10.22 -1.17
C LEU A 264 13.67 -10.06 -2.65
N ALA A 265 13.05 -11.07 -3.26
CA ALA A 265 12.61 -11.02 -4.65
C ALA A 265 11.55 -9.92 -4.91
N VAL A 266 10.84 -9.45 -3.86
CA VAL A 266 9.92 -8.30 -3.97
C VAL A 266 10.63 -7.01 -4.39
N PHE A 267 11.97 -6.97 -4.36
CA PHE A 267 12.78 -5.93 -4.99
C PHE A 267 12.40 -5.69 -6.46
N PHE A 268 12.17 -6.73 -7.25
CA PHE A 268 11.91 -6.60 -8.68
C PHE A 268 10.55 -5.94 -9.01
N PRO A 269 9.40 -6.41 -8.49
CA PRO A 269 8.13 -5.72 -8.71
C PRO A 269 8.14 -4.31 -8.09
N SER A 270 8.86 -4.12 -6.99
CA SER A 270 9.05 -2.81 -6.34
C SER A 270 9.68 -1.75 -7.26
N LEU A 271 10.59 -2.14 -8.16
CA LEU A 271 11.11 -1.24 -9.20
C LEU A 271 10.00 -0.75 -10.14
N LEU A 272 9.09 -1.64 -10.53
CA LEU A 272 7.95 -1.30 -11.39
C LEU A 272 6.96 -0.38 -10.65
N PHE A 273 6.75 -0.59 -9.36
CA PHE A 273 5.91 0.30 -8.52
C PHE A 273 6.50 1.72 -8.54
N GLY A 274 7.83 1.84 -8.39
CA GLY A 274 8.52 3.12 -8.47
C GLY A 274 8.43 3.81 -9.84
N LEU A 275 8.48 3.03 -10.94
CA LEU A 275 8.29 3.54 -12.30
C LEU A 275 6.85 4.01 -12.54
N LEU A 276 5.86 3.22 -12.12
CA LEU A 276 4.45 3.58 -12.19
C LEU A 276 4.17 4.87 -11.42
N ARG A 277 4.74 5.03 -10.22
CA ARG A 277 4.66 6.28 -9.48
C ARG A 277 5.29 7.44 -10.28
N HIS A 278 6.47 7.25 -10.86
CA HIS A 278 7.13 8.31 -11.62
C HIS A 278 6.32 8.76 -12.85
N TRP A 279 5.70 7.82 -13.58
CA TRP A 279 4.95 8.12 -14.80
C TRP A 279 3.53 8.62 -14.54
N SER A 280 2.86 8.11 -13.50
CA SER A 280 1.51 8.55 -13.15
C SER A 280 1.47 9.81 -12.28
N GLY A 281 2.56 10.11 -11.55
CA GLY A 281 2.64 11.22 -10.60
C GLY A 281 1.97 10.96 -9.24
N GLY A 282 0.92 10.13 -9.22
CA GLY A 282 0.16 9.76 -8.02
C GLY A 282 0.37 8.32 -7.55
N LEU A 283 -0.36 7.94 -6.50
CA LEU A 283 -0.30 6.60 -5.91
C LEU A 283 -1.27 5.58 -6.52
N LEU A 284 -2.26 6.02 -7.31
CA LEU A 284 -3.27 5.08 -7.83
C LEU A 284 -2.67 3.98 -8.71
N ALA A 285 -1.77 4.30 -9.65
CA ALA A 285 -1.16 3.31 -10.53
C ALA A 285 -0.35 2.24 -9.77
N PRO A 286 0.61 2.61 -8.89
CA PRO A 286 1.36 1.61 -8.13
C PRO A 286 0.46 0.83 -7.16
N VAL A 287 -0.55 1.44 -6.52
CA VAL A 287 -1.47 0.71 -5.62
C VAL A 287 -2.27 -0.35 -6.38
N LEU A 288 -2.82 -0.01 -7.54
CA LEU A 288 -3.56 -0.97 -8.37
C LEU A 288 -2.67 -2.10 -8.86
N PHE A 289 -1.45 -1.79 -9.30
CA PHE A 289 -0.54 -2.82 -9.79
C PHE A 289 -0.02 -3.71 -8.65
N HIS A 290 0.36 -3.13 -7.51
CA HIS A 290 0.80 -3.87 -6.32
C HIS A 290 -0.30 -4.79 -5.80
N GLY A 291 -1.50 -4.28 -5.52
CA GLY A 291 -2.61 -5.11 -5.03
C GLY A 291 -2.93 -6.25 -6.00
N ALA A 292 -2.89 -6.00 -7.32
CA ALA A 292 -3.10 -7.04 -8.33
C ALA A 292 -1.98 -8.09 -8.37
N CYS A 293 -0.71 -7.70 -8.15
CA CYS A 293 0.40 -8.66 -8.01
C CYS A 293 0.19 -9.60 -6.82
N ASN A 294 -0.27 -9.08 -5.68
CA ASN A 294 -0.54 -9.90 -4.49
C ASN A 294 -1.71 -10.87 -4.75
N VAL A 295 -2.81 -10.36 -5.32
CA VAL A 295 -3.97 -11.19 -5.69
C VAL A 295 -3.58 -12.27 -6.70
N LEU A 296 -2.74 -11.96 -7.68
CA LEU A 296 -2.24 -12.95 -8.63
C LEU A 296 -1.40 -14.04 -7.92
N GLY A 297 -0.48 -13.63 -7.04
CA GLY A 297 0.36 -14.56 -6.27
C GLY A 297 -0.48 -15.53 -5.43
N ASP A 298 -1.46 -15.00 -4.69
CA ASP A 298 -2.39 -15.82 -3.90
C ASP A 298 -3.21 -16.75 -4.79
N THR A 299 -3.74 -16.24 -5.91
CA THR A 299 -4.52 -17.04 -6.86
C THR A 299 -3.72 -18.19 -7.44
N LEU A 300 -2.46 -17.96 -7.82
CA LEU A 300 -1.56 -19.02 -8.32
C LEU A 300 -1.28 -20.04 -7.21
N TYR A 301 -0.96 -19.58 -6.01
CA TYR A 301 -0.66 -20.47 -4.89
C TYR A 301 -1.83 -21.41 -4.57
N PHE A 302 -3.02 -20.87 -4.34
CA PHE A 302 -4.21 -21.69 -4.04
C PHE A 302 -4.63 -22.55 -5.25
N GLY A 303 -4.51 -22.04 -6.47
CA GLY A 303 -4.89 -22.77 -7.67
C GLY A 303 -4.01 -23.99 -7.97
N TYR A 304 -2.72 -23.97 -7.61
CA TYR A 304 -1.83 -25.14 -7.77
C TYR A 304 -1.75 -26.01 -6.51
N PHE A 305 -1.79 -25.42 -5.31
CA PHE A 305 -1.43 -26.09 -4.06
C PHE A 305 -2.57 -26.26 -3.05
N GLY A 306 -3.73 -25.61 -3.26
CA GLY A 306 -4.90 -25.66 -2.38
C GLY A 306 -5.85 -26.83 -2.58
#